data_AF-A0A645DJQ6-F1
#
_entry.id   AF-A0A645DJQ6-F1
#
_cell.length_a   1.000
_cell.length_b   1.000
_cell.length_c   1.000
_cell.angle_alpha   90.00
_cell.angle_beta   90.00
_cell.angle_gamma   90.00
#
_symmetry.space_group_name_H-M   'P 1'
#
loop_
_entity.id
_entity.type
_entity.pdbx_description
1 polymer ?
#
loop_
_entity_poly.entity_id
_entity_poly.type
_entity_poly.pdbx_seq_one_letter_code
_entity_poly.pdbx_strand_id
1 'polypeptide(L)'
;MKFASEITQGLKIYEHTTVRELTEHTAVTDHGKITADKIIVTTHFPFINKHGSYFLKMYQHRSYVLALGNAPDVKGMYVDEAEKGMSFRNYNNLLLIGGGDHRTGKQGGNWQELEDFAGRHYPNANEEYRWATQDCMTLDSVPYIGHYSKNTPDFYVATGFNKWGMTSSIVSAMILTDMVMGKENPYAQVFSPSRTILRPQLAVNAFEAITNLLTFSPKRCPHLGCALKWNRYEHSWDCPCHGSRFTKDGKLIDNPATGDLKKVSKVRN
;
A
#
# COMPACT_ATOMS: atom_id res chain seq x y z
N MET A 1 18.97 11.53 -2.57
CA MET A 1 17.98 12.57 -2.94
C MET A 1 18.40 13.49 -4.09
N LYS A 2 19.69 13.61 -4.48
CA LYS A 2 20.12 14.48 -5.60
C LYS A 2 19.33 14.28 -6.90
N PHE A 3 19.12 13.02 -7.31
CA PHE A 3 18.32 12.69 -8.50
C PHE A 3 16.88 13.23 -8.44
N ALA A 4 16.20 13.05 -7.30
CA ALA A 4 14.84 13.55 -7.12
C ALA A 4 14.78 15.08 -7.18
N SER A 5 15.79 15.77 -6.63
CA SER A 5 15.88 17.24 -6.67
C SER A 5 16.01 17.80 -8.08
N GLU A 6 16.74 17.12 -8.97
CA GLU A 6 16.91 17.57 -10.35
C GLU A 6 15.62 17.37 -11.17
N ILE A 7 15.00 16.20 -11.08
CA ILE A 7 13.78 15.91 -11.87
C ILE A 7 12.54 16.66 -11.39
N THR A 8 12.57 17.22 -10.18
CA THR A 8 11.48 18.05 -9.65
C THR A 8 11.73 19.54 -9.84
N GLN A 9 12.82 19.95 -10.48
CA GLN A 9 13.11 21.35 -10.73
C GLN A 9 11.98 22.00 -11.54
N GLY A 10 11.41 23.08 -11.01
CA GLY A 10 10.27 23.78 -11.62
C GLY A 10 8.89 23.20 -11.26
N LEU A 11 8.82 22.06 -10.56
CA LEU A 11 7.56 21.54 -10.01
C LEU A 11 7.21 22.25 -8.70
N LYS A 12 5.92 22.50 -8.49
CA LYS A 12 5.39 22.99 -7.21
C LYS A 12 5.09 21.80 -6.30
N ILE A 13 5.86 21.66 -5.23
CA ILE A 13 5.65 20.61 -4.22
C ILE A 13 5.07 21.28 -2.97
N TYR A 14 3.96 20.74 -2.48
CA TYR A 14 3.30 21.20 -1.27
C TYR A 14 3.34 20.08 -0.22
N GLU A 15 4.05 20.32 0.87
CA GLU A 15 4.08 19.43 2.04
C GLU A 15 2.97 19.82 3.03
N HIS A 16 2.66 18.92 3.96
CA HIS A 16 1.60 19.13 4.97
C HIS A 16 0.23 19.51 4.38
N THR A 17 -0.04 19.10 3.14
CA THR A 17 -1.22 19.47 2.36
C THR A 17 -2.07 18.23 2.07
N THR A 18 -2.50 17.55 3.15
CA THR A 18 -3.30 16.33 3.03
C THR A 18 -4.61 16.61 2.31
N VAL A 19 -4.84 15.92 1.20
CA VAL A 19 -6.10 15.99 0.46
C VAL A 19 -7.15 15.17 1.21
N ARG A 20 -8.26 15.82 1.58
CA ARG A 20 -9.40 15.24 2.29
C ARG A 20 -10.49 14.75 1.35
N GLU A 21 -10.73 15.51 0.30
CA GLU A 21 -11.69 15.20 -0.74
C GLU A 21 -11.11 15.51 -2.10
N LEU A 22 -11.50 14.73 -3.10
CA LEU A 22 -11.01 14.89 -4.46
C LEU A 22 -12.18 14.70 -5.44
N THR A 23 -12.37 15.70 -6.29
CA THR A 23 -13.23 15.64 -7.48
C THR A 23 -12.36 15.56 -8.73
N GLU A 24 -12.96 15.51 -9.91
CA GLU A 24 -12.22 15.41 -11.18
C GLU A 24 -11.20 16.54 -11.41
N HIS A 25 -11.49 17.75 -10.92
CA HIS A 25 -10.64 18.93 -11.13
C HIS A 25 -10.29 19.69 -9.84
N THR A 26 -10.62 19.16 -8.66
CA THR A 26 -10.38 19.88 -7.40
C THR A 26 -9.99 18.96 -6.27
N ALA A 27 -8.83 19.23 -5.68
CA ALA A 27 -8.39 18.66 -4.41
C ALA A 27 -8.73 19.62 -3.25
N VAL A 28 -9.48 19.15 -2.27
CA VAL A 28 -9.82 19.89 -1.05
C VAL A 28 -8.89 19.46 0.07
N THR A 29 -8.31 20.43 0.77
CA THR A 29 -7.35 20.25 1.85
C THR A 29 -7.81 21.03 3.07
N ASP A 30 -7.15 20.84 4.21
CA ASP A 30 -7.42 21.61 5.44
C ASP A 30 -7.05 23.10 5.29
N HIS A 31 -6.29 23.47 4.25
CA HIS A 31 -5.79 24.83 4.00
C HIS A 31 -6.44 25.53 2.80
N GLY A 32 -7.35 24.85 2.09
CA GLY A 32 -8.00 25.41 0.90
C GLY A 32 -8.17 24.38 -0.21
N LYS A 33 -8.38 24.89 -1.43
CA LYS A 33 -8.65 24.10 -2.64
C LYS A 33 -7.54 24.28 -3.66
N ILE A 34 -7.16 23.19 -4.31
CA ILE A 34 -6.23 23.18 -5.44
C ILE A 34 -7.01 22.72 -6.66
N THR A 35 -7.00 23.51 -7.73
CA THR A 35 -7.67 23.20 -9.01
C THR A 35 -6.65 22.81 -10.06
N ALA A 36 -6.98 21.84 -10.90
CA ALA A 36 -6.15 21.40 -12.01
C ALA A 36 -7.01 20.87 -13.15
N ASP A 37 -6.53 21.02 -14.39
CA ASP A 37 -7.22 20.47 -15.57
C ASP A 37 -7.22 18.94 -15.55
N LYS A 38 -6.13 18.34 -15.09
CA LYS A 38 -5.96 16.89 -14.98
C LYS A 38 -5.38 16.50 -13.62
N ILE A 39 -5.86 15.41 -13.04
CA ILE A 39 -5.41 14.93 -11.72
C ILE A 39 -5.01 13.46 -11.80
N ILE A 40 -3.85 13.12 -11.23
CA ILE A 40 -3.36 11.74 -11.11
C ILE A 40 -3.31 11.35 -9.64
N VAL A 41 -4.00 10.26 -9.26
CA VAL A 41 -3.99 9.71 -7.90
C VAL A 41 -2.89 8.65 -7.77
N THR A 42 -1.87 8.95 -6.96
CA THR A 42 -0.72 8.08 -6.68
C THR A 42 -0.52 7.84 -5.18
N THR A 43 -1.61 7.81 -4.41
CA THR A 43 -1.62 7.78 -2.93
C THR A 43 -1.48 6.38 -2.33
N HIS A 44 -0.71 5.52 -2.97
CA HIS A 44 -0.63 4.09 -2.65
C HIS A 44 -1.98 3.38 -2.80
N PHE A 45 -2.87 3.42 -1.80
CA PHE A 45 -4.27 3.01 -1.95
C PHE A 45 -5.14 4.24 -2.33
N PRO A 46 -6.04 4.17 -3.32
CA PRO A 46 -6.95 5.29 -3.61
C PRO A 46 -7.93 5.49 -2.45
N PHE A 47 -7.80 6.60 -1.73
CA PHE A 47 -8.65 6.89 -0.56
C PHE A 47 -10.08 7.33 -0.93
N ILE A 48 -10.32 7.62 -2.21
CA ILE A 48 -11.64 8.00 -2.72
C ILE A 48 -12.44 6.74 -3.02
N ASN A 49 -13.47 6.50 -2.22
CA ASN A 49 -14.38 5.36 -2.44
C ASN A 49 -15.41 5.62 -3.54
N LYS A 50 -15.48 6.85 -4.07
CA LYS A 50 -16.39 7.24 -5.15
C LYS A 50 -15.74 6.93 -6.50
N HIS A 51 -16.49 6.24 -7.36
CA HIS A 51 -16.05 5.80 -8.70
C HIS A 51 -14.88 4.79 -8.64
N GLY A 52 -14.77 3.93 -9.65
CA GLY A 52 -13.66 2.97 -9.77
C GLY A 52 -13.67 1.75 -8.82
N SER A 53 -14.37 1.79 -7.67
CA SER A 53 -14.56 0.66 -6.73
C SER A 53 -13.26 -0.02 -6.28
N TYR A 54 -12.19 0.74 -6.01
CA TYR A 54 -10.87 0.21 -5.69
C TYR A 54 -10.83 -0.68 -4.44
N PHE A 55 -11.74 -0.45 -3.49
CA PHE A 55 -11.91 -1.30 -2.29
C PHE A 55 -12.28 -2.75 -2.62
N LEU A 56 -12.94 -3.01 -3.76
CA LEU A 56 -13.21 -4.38 -4.23
C LEU A 56 -12.04 -4.99 -5.00
N LYS A 57 -11.16 -4.13 -5.53
CA LYS A 57 -10.13 -4.47 -6.52
C LYS A 57 -8.77 -4.79 -5.91
N MET A 58 -8.60 -4.51 -4.62
CA MET A 58 -7.31 -4.60 -3.94
C MET A 58 -7.45 -5.01 -2.49
N TYR A 59 -6.35 -5.50 -1.93
CA TYR A 59 -6.18 -5.79 -0.52
C TYR A 59 -4.73 -5.50 -0.12
N GLN A 60 -4.48 -5.28 1.16
CA GLN A 60 -3.14 -4.92 1.63
C GLN A 60 -2.37 -6.12 2.17
N HIS A 61 -1.10 -6.22 1.81
CA HIS A 61 -0.15 -7.17 2.36
C HIS A 61 0.88 -6.48 3.24
N ARG A 62 1.24 -7.10 4.35
CA ARG A 62 2.37 -6.72 5.20
C ARG A 62 3.58 -7.56 4.78
N SER A 63 4.73 -6.91 4.68
CA SER A 63 6.04 -7.55 4.53
C SER A 63 7.03 -6.96 5.53
N TYR A 64 8.06 -7.70 5.87
CA TYR A 64 8.99 -7.36 6.94
C TYR A 64 10.42 -7.47 6.42
N VAL A 65 11.30 -6.63 6.95
CA VAL A 65 12.72 -6.63 6.61
C VAL A 65 13.55 -6.56 7.88
N LEU A 66 14.62 -7.36 7.91
CA LEU A 66 15.74 -7.24 8.84
C LEU A 66 16.98 -6.76 8.07
N ALA A 67 17.73 -5.85 8.66
CA ALA A 67 19.07 -5.50 8.24
C ALA A 67 20.06 -6.08 9.25
N LEU A 68 20.89 -7.01 8.78
CA LEU A 68 21.86 -7.72 9.59
C LEU A 68 23.27 -7.18 9.33
N GLY A 69 23.93 -6.76 10.41
CA GLY A 69 25.36 -6.56 10.47
C GLY A 69 26.09 -7.89 10.69
N ASN A 70 27.39 -7.90 10.39
CA ASN A 70 28.25 -9.08 10.51
C ASN A 70 27.70 -10.33 9.76
N ALA A 71 26.96 -10.09 8.69
CA ALA A 71 26.41 -11.13 7.81
C ALA A 71 27.17 -11.16 6.47
N PRO A 72 27.15 -12.29 5.73
CA PRO A 72 27.85 -12.39 4.46
C PRO A 72 27.32 -11.42 3.38
N ASP A 73 28.22 -11.03 2.48
CA ASP A 73 27.84 -10.44 1.19
C ASP A 73 27.37 -11.55 0.25
N VAL A 74 26.08 -11.54 -0.12
CA VAL A 74 25.50 -12.51 -1.05
C VAL A 74 25.77 -12.18 -2.51
N LYS A 75 26.42 -11.04 -2.81
CA LYS A 75 26.87 -10.61 -4.14
C LYS A 75 25.75 -10.54 -5.19
N GLY A 76 24.58 -10.07 -4.78
CA GLY A 76 23.44 -9.93 -5.68
C GLY A 76 22.15 -9.56 -4.98
N MET A 77 21.06 -9.66 -5.75
CA MET A 77 19.69 -9.58 -5.24
C MET A 77 18.97 -10.86 -5.63
N TYR A 78 18.38 -11.53 -4.65
CA TYR A 78 17.71 -12.80 -4.82
C TYR A 78 16.31 -12.74 -4.22
N VAL A 79 15.38 -13.46 -4.84
CA VAL A 79 14.07 -13.73 -4.31
C VAL A 79 13.83 -15.23 -4.49
N ASP A 80 13.38 -15.87 -3.42
CA ASP A 80 13.02 -17.28 -3.43
C ASP A 80 11.80 -17.51 -4.33
N GLU A 81 11.73 -18.68 -4.96
CA GLU A 81 10.60 -19.11 -5.77
C GLU A 81 9.38 -19.45 -4.90
N ALA A 82 9.62 -19.89 -3.66
CA ALA A 82 8.55 -20.23 -2.73
C ALA A 82 7.68 -19.00 -2.41
N GLU A 83 6.36 -19.17 -2.37
CA GLU A 83 5.38 -18.09 -2.13
C GLU A 83 5.61 -17.34 -0.80
N LYS A 84 6.18 -18.03 0.20
CA LYS A 84 6.58 -17.48 1.50
C LYS A 84 8.09 -17.50 1.71
N GLY A 85 8.84 -17.56 0.61
CA GLY A 85 10.28 -17.56 0.66
C GLY A 85 10.85 -16.18 1.01
N MET A 86 12.18 -16.13 1.07
CA MET A 86 12.89 -14.92 1.49
C MET A 86 13.45 -14.15 0.29
N SER A 87 13.65 -12.86 0.48
CA SER A 87 14.44 -12.02 -0.42
C SER A 87 15.72 -11.57 0.25
N PHE A 88 16.79 -11.41 -0.54
CA PHE A 88 18.13 -11.11 -0.07
C PHE A 88 18.75 -10.03 -0.94
N ARG A 89 19.41 -9.07 -0.29
CA ARG A 89 20.34 -8.16 -0.98
C ARG A 89 21.27 -7.51 0.04
N ASN A 90 22.44 -7.06 -0.40
CA ASN A 90 23.32 -6.25 0.44
C ASN A 90 23.14 -4.75 0.18
N TYR A 91 23.42 -3.94 1.19
CA TYR A 91 23.64 -2.51 1.08
C TYR A 91 24.75 -2.11 2.05
N ASN A 92 25.87 -1.61 1.53
CA ASN A 92 27.11 -1.43 2.30
C ASN A 92 27.49 -2.73 3.03
N ASN A 93 27.67 -2.67 4.37
CA ASN A 93 28.02 -3.78 5.23
C ASN A 93 26.80 -4.57 5.76
N LEU A 94 25.60 -4.26 5.31
CA LEU A 94 24.36 -4.88 5.79
C LEU A 94 23.83 -5.92 4.80
N LEU A 95 23.38 -7.07 5.31
CA LEU A 95 22.53 -8.00 4.59
C LEU A 95 21.07 -7.69 4.91
N LEU A 96 20.28 -7.37 3.89
CA LEU A 96 18.84 -7.20 4.02
C LEU A 96 18.14 -8.51 3.70
N ILE A 97 17.32 -8.98 4.63
CA ILE A 97 16.45 -10.16 4.45
C ILE A 97 15.01 -9.68 4.51
N GLY A 98 14.20 -9.98 3.49
CA GLY A 98 12.78 -9.66 3.45
C GLY A 98 11.91 -10.91 3.42
N GLY A 99 10.77 -10.88 4.13
CA GLY A 99 9.83 -12.01 4.20
C GLY A 99 8.72 -11.78 5.23
N GLY A 100 8.23 -12.86 5.85
CA GLY A 100 7.24 -12.79 6.93
C GLY A 100 5.84 -12.36 6.45
N ASP A 101 5.59 -12.55 5.17
CA ASP A 101 4.49 -11.98 4.42
C ASP A 101 3.12 -12.49 4.87
N HIS A 102 2.15 -11.57 4.93
CA HIS A 102 0.75 -11.94 5.16
C HIS A 102 -0.19 -10.79 4.82
N ARG A 103 -1.48 -11.13 4.64
CA ARG A 103 -2.54 -10.13 4.52
C ARG A 103 -2.60 -9.28 5.79
N THR A 104 -2.70 -7.97 5.63
CA THR A 104 -2.81 -7.01 6.73
C THR A 104 -3.93 -7.41 7.69
N GLY A 105 -3.71 -7.29 9.00
CA GLY A 105 -4.68 -7.69 10.03
C GLY A 105 -4.91 -9.20 10.15
N LYS A 106 -4.12 -10.05 9.49
CA LYS A 106 -4.10 -11.50 9.67
C LYS A 106 -2.82 -11.96 10.37
N GLN A 107 -2.80 -13.20 10.80
CA GLN A 107 -1.58 -13.82 11.33
C GLN A 107 -0.62 -14.16 10.18
N GLY A 108 0.67 -14.04 10.43
CA GLY A 108 1.75 -14.38 9.50
C GLY A 108 3.08 -14.49 10.23
N GLY A 109 4.17 -14.60 9.48
CA GLY A 109 5.51 -14.75 10.03
C GLY A 109 6.01 -13.53 10.80
N ASN A 110 5.70 -12.33 10.30
CA ASN A 110 6.22 -11.07 10.86
C ASN A 110 7.76 -11.11 10.94
N TRP A 111 8.37 -10.32 11.83
CA TRP A 111 9.82 -10.39 12.05
C TRP A 111 10.31 -11.72 12.62
N GLN A 112 9.47 -12.46 13.35
CA GLN A 112 9.86 -13.74 13.96
C GLN A 112 10.38 -14.73 12.90
N GLU A 113 9.73 -14.79 11.74
CA GLU A 113 10.15 -15.70 10.66
C GLU A 113 11.55 -15.33 10.12
N LEU A 114 11.86 -14.04 10.04
CA LEU A 114 13.18 -13.55 9.61
C LEU A 114 14.22 -13.77 10.71
N GLU A 115 13.87 -13.58 11.97
CA GLU A 115 14.74 -13.83 13.12
C GLU A 115 15.11 -15.32 13.20
N ASP A 116 14.13 -16.21 13.06
CA ASP A 116 14.34 -17.67 13.05
C ASP A 116 15.21 -18.11 11.87
N PHE A 117 15.05 -17.46 10.71
CA PHE A 117 15.90 -17.69 9.54
C PHE A 117 17.33 -17.19 9.79
N ALA A 118 17.48 -15.96 10.27
CA ALA A 118 18.77 -15.35 10.56
C ALA A 118 19.55 -16.13 11.61
N GLY A 119 18.90 -16.57 12.70
CA GLY A 119 19.54 -17.36 13.75
C GLY A 119 20.03 -18.73 13.25
N ARG A 120 19.36 -19.33 12.26
CA ARG A 120 19.76 -20.61 11.67
C ARG A 120 20.90 -20.48 10.66
N HIS A 121 20.83 -19.47 9.78
CA HIS A 121 21.74 -19.35 8.63
C HIS A 121 22.89 -18.37 8.85
N TYR A 122 22.71 -17.39 9.74
CA TYR A 122 23.67 -16.34 10.05
C TYR A 122 23.81 -16.15 11.58
N PRO A 123 24.19 -17.20 12.34
CA PRO A 123 24.18 -17.18 13.80
C PRO A 123 25.10 -16.13 14.43
N ASN A 124 26.10 -15.65 13.69
CA ASN A 124 27.03 -14.61 14.13
C ASN A 124 26.61 -13.20 13.72
N ALA A 125 25.56 -13.07 12.92
CA ALA A 125 25.04 -11.79 12.49
C ALA A 125 24.21 -11.14 13.61
N ASN A 126 24.26 -9.82 13.67
CA ASN A 126 23.47 -9.03 14.61
C ASN A 126 22.45 -8.21 13.84
N GLU A 127 21.23 -8.14 14.35
CA GLU A 127 20.25 -7.22 13.78
C GLU A 127 20.61 -5.78 14.13
N GLU A 128 20.76 -4.94 13.11
CA GLU A 128 21.00 -3.49 13.28
C GLU A 128 19.72 -2.69 13.10
N TYR A 129 18.86 -3.10 12.16
CA TYR A 129 17.60 -2.41 11.86
C TYR A 129 16.51 -3.40 11.49
N ARG A 130 15.26 -2.99 11.72
CA ARG A 130 14.08 -3.68 11.23
C ARG A 130 13.03 -2.69 10.77
N TRP A 131 12.29 -3.04 9.73
CA TRP A 131 11.11 -2.28 9.31
C TRP A 131 10.10 -3.18 8.65
N ALA A 132 8.99 -2.56 8.30
CA ALA A 132 7.75 -3.19 7.91
C ALA A 132 7.17 -2.38 6.75
N THR A 133 6.69 -3.05 5.70
CA THR A 133 6.10 -2.41 4.52
C THR A 133 4.68 -2.88 4.34
N GLN A 134 3.87 -2.05 3.68
CA GLN A 134 2.52 -2.41 3.31
C GLN A 134 2.34 -2.22 1.81
N ASP A 135 1.89 -3.26 1.12
CA ASP A 135 1.77 -3.29 -0.34
C ASP A 135 0.31 -3.41 -0.77
N CYS A 136 -0.09 -2.61 -1.77
CA CYS A 136 -1.37 -2.76 -2.45
C CYS A 136 -1.34 -3.92 -3.45
N MET A 137 -2.03 -5.00 -3.12
CA MET A 137 -2.14 -6.19 -3.96
C MET A 137 -3.39 -6.11 -4.84
N THR A 138 -3.23 -6.38 -6.13
CA THR A 138 -4.32 -6.48 -7.10
C THR A 138 -4.85 -7.90 -7.22
N LEU A 139 -6.02 -8.06 -7.82
CA LEU A 139 -6.67 -9.39 -7.96
C LEU A 139 -6.00 -10.30 -9.00
N ASP A 140 -5.16 -9.74 -9.87
CA ASP A 140 -4.53 -10.40 -11.01
C ASP A 140 -3.02 -10.13 -11.11
N SER A 141 -2.41 -9.56 -10.07
CA SER A 141 -0.98 -9.19 -10.01
C SER A 141 -0.53 -8.15 -11.04
N VAL A 142 -1.47 -7.49 -11.73
CA VAL A 142 -1.18 -6.40 -12.67
C VAL A 142 -1.54 -5.06 -12.01
N PRO A 143 -0.69 -4.03 -12.06
CA PRO A 143 -1.05 -2.69 -11.57
C PRO A 143 -2.29 -2.10 -12.23
N TYR A 144 -2.96 -1.17 -11.54
CA TYR A 144 -4.01 -0.33 -12.13
C TYR A 144 -3.41 1.02 -12.52
N ILE A 145 -3.32 1.28 -13.83
CA ILE A 145 -2.72 2.48 -14.41
C ILE A 145 -3.61 3.00 -15.54
N GLY A 146 -4.06 4.25 -15.44
CA GLY A 146 -4.88 4.91 -16.47
C GLY A 146 -6.03 5.71 -15.86
N HIS A 147 -7.14 5.86 -16.60
CA HIS A 147 -8.30 6.59 -16.10
C HIS A 147 -8.84 6.00 -14.78
N TYR A 148 -9.10 6.86 -13.81
CA TYR A 148 -9.58 6.50 -12.48
C TYR A 148 -10.88 5.67 -12.55
N SER A 149 -11.74 5.97 -13.51
CA SER A 149 -12.91 5.19 -13.87
C SER A 149 -13.28 5.43 -15.35
N LYS A 150 -14.26 4.68 -15.89
CA LYS A 150 -14.73 4.85 -17.28
C LYS A 150 -15.28 6.25 -17.58
N ASN A 151 -15.79 6.96 -16.57
CA ASN A 151 -16.53 8.21 -16.74
C ASN A 151 -15.77 9.42 -16.16
N THR A 152 -14.44 9.36 -16.12
CA THR A 152 -13.59 10.42 -15.56
C THR A 152 -12.40 10.66 -16.49
N PRO A 153 -12.59 11.32 -17.65
CA PRO A 153 -11.58 11.46 -18.68
C PRO A 153 -10.30 12.18 -18.22
N ASP A 154 -10.41 13.15 -17.31
CA ASP A 154 -9.25 13.95 -16.84
C ASP A 154 -8.73 13.50 -15.47
N PHE A 155 -9.23 12.37 -14.99
CA PHE A 155 -8.85 11.81 -13.70
C PHE A 155 -8.18 10.45 -13.89
N TYR A 156 -6.99 10.30 -13.32
CA TYR A 156 -6.13 9.14 -13.53
C TYR A 156 -5.69 8.52 -12.20
N VAL A 157 -5.16 7.31 -12.26
CA VAL A 157 -4.60 6.59 -11.12
C VAL A 157 -3.34 5.83 -11.53
N ALA A 158 -2.42 5.67 -10.59
CA ALA A 158 -1.46 4.56 -10.57
C ALA A 158 -1.44 3.95 -9.17
N THR A 159 -1.82 2.69 -9.07
CA THR A 159 -1.98 1.98 -7.79
C THR A 159 -1.79 0.48 -7.96
N GLY A 160 -1.69 -0.26 -6.85
CA GLY A 160 -1.70 -1.72 -6.90
C GLY A 160 -0.41 -2.26 -7.47
N PHE A 161 0.72 -1.65 -7.13
CA PHE A 161 2.02 -2.08 -7.66
C PHE A 161 2.47 -3.43 -7.10
N ASN A 162 1.66 -4.05 -6.24
CA ASN A 162 2.00 -5.26 -5.52
C ASN A 162 3.35 -5.01 -4.83
N LYS A 163 4.34 -5.89 -5.01
CA LYS A 163 5.69 -5.73 -4.48
C LYS A 163 6.70 -5.12 -5.45
N TRP A 164 6.25 -4.69 -6.63
CA TRP A 164 7.07 -4.33 -7.78
C TRP A 164 7.00 -2.84 -8.11
N GLY A 165 7.05 -1.99 -7.08
CA GLY A 165 6.86 -0.55 -7.23
C GLY A 165 7.92 0.14 -8.09
N MET A 166 9.18 -0.29 -7.99
CA MET A 166 10.27 0.32 -8.78
C MET A 166 10.03 0.15 -10.27
N THR A 167 9.71 -1.06 -10.74
CA THR A 167 9.44 -1.32 -12.16
C THR A 167 8.09 -0.75 -12.60
N SER A 168 7.03 -0.94 -11.80
CA SER A 168 5.68 -0.47 -12.13
C SER A 168 5.57 1.05 -12.19
N SER A 169 6.38 1.78 -11.41
CA SER A 169 6.40 3.25 -11.44
C SER A 169 6.86 3.80 -12.79
N ILE A 170 7.85 3.17 -13.44
CA ILE A 170 8.35 3.57 -14.76
C ILE A 170 7.29 3.31 -15.82
N VAL A 171 6.67 2.13 -15.80
CA VAL A 171 5.56 1.79 -16.71
C VAL A 171 4.40 2.78 -16.53
N SER A 172 4.10 3.15 -15.28
CA SER A 172 3.04 4.11 -14.97
C SER A 172 3.35 5.49 -15.52
N ALA A 173 4.58 5.98 -15.34
CA ALA A 173 5.00 7.27 -15.86
C ALA A 173 4.90 7.33 -17.39
N MET A 174 5.30 6.26 -18.09
CA MET A 174 5.18 6.18 -19.55
C MET A 174 3.72 6.25 -20.00
N ILE A 175 2.87 5.37 -19.48
CA ILE A 175 1.45 5.28 -19.86
C ILE A 175 0.72 6.59 -19.54
N LEU A 176 0.88 7.09 -18.31
CA LEU A 176 0.14 8.27 -17.86
C LEU A 176 0.60 9.54 -18.59
N THR A 177 1.88 9.66 -18.93
CA THR A 177 2.37 10.80 -19.72
C THR A 177 1.71 10.81 -21.09
N ASP A 178 1.68 9.68 -21.80
CA ASP A 178 1.02 9.59 -23.11
C ASP A 178 -0.47 9.93 -22.99
N MET A 179 -1.18 9.34 -22.04
CA MET A 179 -2.61 9.61 -21.83
C MET A 179 -2.89 11.08 -21.49
N VAL A 180 -2.08 11.69 -20.63
CA VAL A 180 -2.19 13.12 -20.28
C VAL A 180 -1.92 14.00 -21.50
N MET A 181 -1.00 13.61 -22.38
CA MET A 181 -0.71 14.31 -23.63
C MET A 181 -1.69 13.98 -24.78
N GLY A 182 -2.71 13.14 -24.54
CA GLY A 182 -3.66 12.72 -25.58
C GLY A 182 -3.06 11.80 -26.64
N LYS A 183 -1.96 11.11 -26.31
CA LYS A 183 -1.31 10.13 -27.18
C LYS A 183 -1.81 8.72 -26.84
N GLU A 184 -1.95 7.89 -27.86
CA GLU A 184 -2.21 6.47 -27.65
C GLU A 184 -0.96 5.76 -27.10
N ASN A 185 -1.15 4.87 -26.14
CA ASN A 185 -0.10 4.01 -25.62
C ASN A 185 -0.50 2.54 -25.80
N PRO A 186 0.32 1.72 -26.48
CA PRO A 186 -0.03 0.33 -26.81
C PRO A 186 -0.17 -0.57 -25.59
N TYR A 187 0.38 -0.19 -24.43
CA TYR A 187 0.34 -0.99 -23.22
C TYR A 187 -0.83 -0.63 -22.28
N ALA A 188 -1.49 0.52 -22.49
CA ALA A 188 -2.49 1.06 -21.56
C ALA A 188 -3.65 0.10 -21.26
N GLN A 189 -4.08 -0.70 -22.24
CA GLN A 189 -5.20 -1.63 -22.08
C GLN A 189 -4.94 -2.69 -21.00
N VAL A 190 -3.71 -3.21 -20.91
CA VAL A 190 -3.32 -4.25 -19.94
C VAL A 190 -3.46 -3.74 -18.50
N PHE A 191 -3.09 -2.48 -18.27
CA PHE A 191 -3.10 -1.87 -16.95
C PHE A 191 -4.40 -1.14 -16.62
N SER A 192 -5.36 -1.10 -17.55
CA SER A 192 -6.60 -0.32 -17.39
C SER A 192 -7.29 -0.61 -16.05
N PRO A 193 -7.60 0.43 -15.25
CA PRO A 193 -8.36 0.28 -14.01
C PRO A 193 -9.78 -0.25 -14.22
N SER A 194 -10.29 -0.17 -15.45
CA SER A 194 -11.63 -0.61 -15.82
C SER A 194 -11.69 -2.04 -16.37
N ARG A 195 -10.58 -2.79 -16.32
CA ARG A 195 -10.54 -4.20 -16.70
C ARG A 195 -11.37 -5.08 -15.76
N THR A 196 -11.64 -6.31 -16.19
CA THR A 196 -12.47 -7.25 -15.41
C THR A 196 -11.85 -7.57 -14.05
N ILE A 197 -12.69 -7.61 -13.03
CA ILE A 197 -12.30 -7.93 -11.64
C ILE A 197 -12.70 -9.35 -11.25
N LEU A 198 -13.33 -10.11 -12.16
CA LEU A 198 -13.81 -11.46 -11.91
C LEU A 198 -12.62 -12.43 -11.80
N ARG A 199 -12.09 -12.52 -10.59
CA ARG A 199 -10.95 -13.36 -10.19
C ARG A 199 -11.32 -14.13 -8.93
N PRO A 200 -10.78 -15.35 -8.70
CA PRO A 200 -11.01 -16.08 -7.44
C PRO A 200 -10.70 -15.24 -6.19
N GLN A 201 -9.66 -14.41 -6.25
CA GLN A 201 -9.28 -13.49 -5.17
C GLN A 201 -10.40 -12.50 -4.79
N LEU A 202 -11.30 -12.14 -5.71
CA LEU A 202 -12.44 -11.28 -5.40
C LEU A 202 -13.38 -11.95 -4.40
N ALA A 203 -13.66 -13.24 -4.58
CA ALA A 203 -14.52 -14.00 -3.67
C ALA A 203 -13.88 -14.12 -2.27
N VAL A 204 -12.57 -14.36 -2.21
CA VAL A 204 -11.81 -14.37 -0.96
C VAL A 204 -11.91 -13.01 -0.27
N ASN A 205 -11.71 -11.91 -1.01
CA ASN A 205 -11.81 -10.56 -0.45
C ASN A 205 -13.21 -10.22 0.05
N ALA A 206 -14.25 -10.62 -0.68
CA ALA A 206 -15.64 -10.40 -0.27
C ALA A 206 -15.98 -11.18 1.02
N PHE A 207 -15.59 -12.46 1.09
CA PHE A 207 -15.75 -13.26 2.30
C PHE A 207 -15.02 -12.65 3.49
N GLU A 208 -13.78 -12.21 3.30
CA GLU A 208 -12.99 -11.52 4.33
C GLU A 208 -13.63 -10.21 4.80
N ALA A 209 -14.21 -9.42 3.89
CA ALA A 209 -14.90 -8.20 4.25
C ALA A 209 -16.18 -8.47 5.07
N ILE A 210 -17.00 -9.42 4.63
CA ILE A 210 -18.26 -9.79 5.30
C ILE A 210 -18.00 -10.33 6.70
N THR A 211 -17.06 -11.28 6.83
CA THR A 211 -16.70 -11.87 8.12
C THR A 211 -16.22 -10.82 9.13
N ASN A 212 -15.38 -9.88 8.70
CA ASN A 212 -14.87 -8.82 9.58
C ASN A 212 -15.90 -7.72 9.87
N LEU A 213 -16.85 -7.48 8.98
CA LEU A 213 -17.97 -6.57 9.23
C LEU A 213 -18.89 -7.12 10.32
N LEU A 214 -19.23 -8.41 10.22
CA LEU A 214 -20.09 -9.14 11.17
C LEU A 214 -19.40 -9.44 12.51
N THR A 215 -18.07 -9.49 12.55
CA THR A 215 -17.32 -9.68 13.80
C THR A 215 -17.61 -8.53 14.78
N PHE A 216 -18.03 -8.87 16.00
CA PHE A 216 -18.20 -7.88 17.06
C PHE A 216 -16.85 -7.36 17.55
N SER A 217 -16.65 -6.04 17.50
CA SER A 217 -15.46 -5.37 18.02
C SER A 217 -15.79 -3.92 18.40
N PRO A 218 -15.28 -3.42 19.54
CA PRO A 218 -15.43 -2.01 19.91
C PRO A 218 -14.58 -1.08 19.04
N LYS A 219 -13.51 -1.60 18.40
CA LYS A 219 -12.65 -0.84 17.50
C LYS A 219 -12.95 -1.20 16.05
N ARG A 220 -13.59 -0.28 15.34
CA ARG A 220 -13.99 -0.43 13.94
C ARG A 220 -13.30 0.59 13.06
N CYS A 221 -12.93 0.16 11.87
CA CYS A 221 -12.32 1.03 10.88
C CYS A 221 -13.32 2.10 10.44
N PRO A 222 -12.98 3.41 10.50
CA PRO A 222 -13.84 4.49 10.02
C PRO A 222 -14.01 4.50 8.50
N HIS A 223 -13.25 3.69 7.75
CA HIS A 223 -13.41 3.51 6.30
C HIS A 223 -14.76 2.88 5.94
N LEU A 224 -14.97 1.61 6.30
CA LEU A 224 -16.20 0.84 5.97
C LEU A 224 -16.71 -0.03 7.14
N GLY A 225 -16.21 0.18 8.35
CA GLY A 225 -16.76 -0.44 9.57
C GLY A 225 -16.20 -1.83 9.94
N CYS A 226 -15.22 -2.36 9.20
CA CYS A 226 -14.58 -3.63 9.54
C CYS A 226 -13.97 -3.63 10.95
N ALA A 227 -14.08 -4.76 11.66
CA ALA A 227 -13.42 -4.96 12.94
C ALA A 227 -11.88 -4.87 12.80
N LEU A 228 -11.25 -4.01 13.59
CA LEU A 228 -9.80 -3.87 13.62
C LEU A 228 -9.15 -5.00 14.41
N LYS A 229 -7.94 -5.37 14.01
CA LYS A 229 -7.12 -6.39 14.65
C LYS A 229 -5.88 -5.73 15.26
N TRP A 230 -5.51 -6.15 16.47
CA TRP A 230 -4.29 -5.65 17.10
C TRP A 230 -3.08 -6.37 16.53
N ASN A 231 -2.15 -5.60 15.97
CA ASN A 231 -0.84 -6.07 15.56
C ASN A 231 0.14 -5.82 16.70
N ARG A 232 0.51 -6.89 17.40
CA ARG A 232 1.41 -6.82 18.56
C ARG A 232 2.85 -6.49 18.18
N TYR A 233 3.27 -6.77 16.95
CA TYR A 233 4.65 -6.56 16.52
C TYR A 233 4.90 -5.08 16.20
N GLU A 234 3.90 -4.42 15.62
CA GLU A 234 4.00 -3.00 15.21
C GLU A 234 3.25 -2.04 16.15
N HIS A 235 2.61 -2.58 17.19
CA HIS A 235 1.77 -1.82 18.12
C HIS A 235 0.70 -0.96 17.42
N SER A 236 0.08 -1.51 16.39
CA SER A 236 -0.93 -0.85 15.55
C SER A 236 -2.26 -1.61 15.53
N TRP A 237 -3.35 -0.87 15.26
CA TRP A 237 -4.64 -1.45 14.87
C TRP A 237 -4.71 -1.53 13.36
N ASP A 238 -4.91 -2.73 12.83
CA ASP A 238 -4.87 -3.01 11.40
C ASP A 238 -6.24 -3.48 10.91
N CYS A 239 -6.70 -2.93 9.78
CA CYS A 239 -7.95 -3.32 9.14
C CYS A 239 -7.72 -4.46 8.13
N PRO A 240 -8.27 -5.66 8.33
CA PRO A 240 -8.01 -6.80 7.44
C PRO A 240 -8.72 -6.73 6.08
N CYS A 241 -9.68 -5.83 5.93
CA CYS A 241 -10.42 -5.64 4.69
C CYS A 241 -9.57 -4.93 3.64
N HIS A 242 -9.18 -3.68 3.93
CA HIS A 242 -8.49 -2.79 2.98
C HIS A 242 -7.21 -2.16 3.57
N GLY A 243 -6.76 -2.60 4.74
CA GLY A 243 -5.45 -2.27 5.31
C GLY A 243 -5.24 -0.86 5.84
N SER A 244 -6.31 -0.13 6.21
CA SER A 244 -6.12 1.06 7.04
C SER A 244 -5.47 0.68 8.36
N ARG A 245 -4.53 1.51 8.81
CA ARG A 245 -3.77 1.26 10.06
C ARG A 245 -3.84 2.46 10.98
N PHE A 246 -3.78 2.19 12.28
CA PHE A 246 -3.88 3.21 13.31
C PHE A 246 -2.89 2.94 14.44
N THR A 247 -2.38 3.99 15.05
CA THR A 247 -1.59 3.90 16.29
C THR A 247 -2.40 3.27 17.41
N LYS A 248 -1.73 2.85 18.49
CA LYS A 248 -2.39 2.35 19.71
C LYS A 248 -3.52 3.25 20.21
N ASP A 249 -3.33 4.57 20.10
CA ASP A 249 -4.28 5.60 20.56
C ASP A 249 -5.33 5.98 19.51
N GLY A 250 -5.27 5.38 18.32
CA GLY A 250 -6.28 5.53 17.27
C GLY A 250 -5.98 6.60 16.22
N LYS A 251 -4.81 7.25 16.26
CA LYS A 251 -4.38 8.14 15.15
C LYS A 251 -4.15 7.34 13.87
N LEU A 252 -4.62 7.82 12.74
CA LEU A 252 -4.41 7.21 11.43
C LEU A 252 -2.91 7.13 11.09
N ILE A 253 -2.49 5.95 10.63
CA ILE A 253 -1.14 5.68 10.08
C ILE A 253 -1.24 5.53 8.57
N ASP A 254 -2.08 4.60 8.11
CA ASP A 254 -2.24 4.27 6.69
C ASP A 254 -3.71 4.36 6.28
N ASN A 255 -3.94 4.85 5.07
CA ASN A 255 -5.23 4.91 4.39
C ASN A 255 -5.68 3.49 3.95
N PRO A 256 -6.92 3.25 3.46
CA PRO A 256 -7.90 4.19 2.90
C PRO A 256 -8.74 5.03 3.85
N ALA A 257 -8.73 4.77 5.17
CA ALA A 257 -9.38 5.67 6.11
C ALA A 257 -8.82 7.08 5.97
N THR A 258 -9.68 8.10 6.07
CA THR A 258 -9.31 9.52 5.90
C THR A 258 -9.25 10.27 7.23
N GLY A 259 -9.44 9.57 8.35
CA GLY A 259 -9.39 10.13 9.70
C GLY A 259 -9.17 9.08 10.78
N ASP A 260 -8.94 9.58 11.99
CA ASP A 260 -8.64 8.79 13.19
C ASP A 260 -9.82 7.91 13.65
N LEU A 261 -9.53 6.94 14.51
CA LEU A 261 -10.56 6.17 15.19
C LEU A 261 -11.41 7.10 16.08
N LYS A 262 -12.72 6.97 15.99
CA LYS A 262 -13.63 7.65 16.92
C LYS A 262 -13.34 7.15 18.34
N LYS A 263 -13.10 8.08 19.27
CA LYS A 263 -12.99 7.75 20.69
C LYS A 263 -14.32 7.15 21.14
N VAL A 264 -14.28 5.97 21.75
CA VAL A 264 -15.47 5.40 22.39
C VAL A 264 -15.82 6.33 23.54
N SER A 265 -16.90 7.11 23.40
CA SER A 265 -17.44 7.89 24.50
C SER A 265 -17.79 6.90 25.61
N LYS A 266 -17.13 7.01 26.77
CA LYS A 266 -17.61 6.32 27.97
C LYS A 266 -19.04 6.79 28.19
N VAL A 267 -20.01 5.91 28.01
CA VAL A 267 -21.36 6.12 28.52
C VAL A 267 -21.17 6.30 30.02
N ARG A 268 -21.39 7.51 30.53
CA ARG A 268 -21.47 7.77 31.95
C ARG A 268 -22.74 7.05 32.41
N ASN A 269 -22.57 5.96 33.16
CA ASN A 269 -23.62 5.45 34.03
C ASN A 269 -23.82 6.42 35.18
#